data_AF-A0A8B7DMY2-F1
#
_entry.id   AF-A0A8B7DMY2-F1
#
_cell.length_a   1.000
_cell.length_b   1.000
_cell.length_c   1.000
_cell.angle_alpha   90.00
_cell.angle_beta   90.00
_cell.angle_gamma   90.00
#
_symmetry.space_group_name_H-M   'P 1'
#
loop_
_entity.id
_entity.type
_entity.pdbx_description
1 polymer ?
#
loop_
_entity_poly.entity_id
_entity_poly.type
_entity_poly.pdbx_seq_one_letter_code
_entity_poly.pdbx_strand_id
1 'polypeptide(L)'
;MTFSSNSNNSGTRVCGFYKTQEKVWSTEGCNTTSNSSSIISCQCNHLTNFALILDVDQSGNNPLSLQIITWIGCGISIAGLFITIISYSTFRKLRMNLAPKILINLCVSLMVTLIIFLALVEQTKPRVLCQAVASILQFFILSTFFWMAVEGINLYRMFVKVFRGSYSSRIFMLKSSAFAWGIPLIFTIATAAIKPDYLGPATKSDPQICVVRGISFYFGVLLPVCVVIMGNFFILILVLRGVTAKAKLSNNTKVKTQKGYSKIRIALACSVLLGTTWIFAILAVGNFRDAFQWLFCIFNSLQGFFIFFFYTARNSDVKHQWLKFFGVEKSFRDPSSSSASRTMEKTQKIHLASTINRSSTEKISEKESSVEKALNPE
;
A
#
# COMPACT_ATOMS: atom_id res chain seq x y z
N MET A 1 3.73 -15.11 -28.45
CA MET A 1 3.97 -16.57 -28.45
C MET A 1 4.34 -16.93 -29.87
N THR A 2 5.37 -17.74 -30.08
CA THR A 2 5.72 -18.24 -31.42
C THR A 2 4.76 -19.38 -31.72
N PHE A 3 3.72 -19.11 -32.52
CA PHE A 3 2.78 -20.15 -32.96
C PHE A 3 3.39 -20.81 -34.19
N SER A 4 3.89 -22.03 -34.02
CA SER A 4 4.39 -22.84 -35.12
C SER A 4 3.28 -23.77 -35.59
N SER A 5 2.98 -23.74 -36.89
CA SER A 5 2.12 -24.73 -37.54
C SER A 5 2.89 -26.04 -37.66
N ASN A 6 2.63 -27.01 -36.78
CA ASN A 6 3.17 -28.35 -36.95
C ASN A 6 2.34 -29.10 -37.99
N SER A 7 2.89 -29.27 -39.20
CA SER A 7 2.29 -30.05 -40.28
C SER A 7 2.59 -31.52 -40.03
N ASN A 8 1.71 -32.23 -39.32
CA ASN A 8 1.68 -33.70 -39.46
C ASN A 8 1.19 -34.06 -40.86
N ASN A 9 1.60 -35.24 -41.37
CA ASN A 9 1.40 -35.79 -42.74
C ASN A 9 -0.06 -35.92 -43.25
N SER A 10 -0.99 -35.10 -42.74
CA SER A 10 -2.38 -34.96 -43.14
C SER A 10 -2.86 -33.49 -43.02
N GLY A 11 -2.00 -32.51 -43.31
CA GLY A 11 -2.36 -31.11 -43.63
C GLY A 11 -3.13 -30.30 -42.56
N THR A 12 -3.28 -30.81 -41.34
CA THR A 12 -4.12 -30.21 -40.31
C THR A 12 -3.28 -29.37 -39.35
N ARG A 13 -3.52 -28.05 -39.34
CA ARG A 13 -2.85 -27.11 -38.43
C ARG A 13 -3.54 -27.15 -37.07
N VAL A 14 -2.78 -27.42 -36.01
CA VAL A 14 -3.32 -27.60 -34.65
C VAL A 14 -2.70 -26.58 -33.69
N CYS A 15 -3.51 -26.07 -32.77
CA CYS A 15 -3.08 -25.12 -31.75
C CYS A 15 -2.42 -25.84 -30.58
N GLY A 16 -1.21 -25.43 -30.20
CA GLY A 16 -0.49 -25.97 -29.05
C GLY A 16 0.57 -25.03 -28.51
N PHE A 17 1.05 -25.29 -27.30
CA PHE A 17 2.12 -24.55 -26.64
C PHE A 17 3.31 -25.48 -26.39
N TYR A 18 4.51 -24.91 -26.30
CA TYR A 18 5.73 -25.68 -26.08
C TYR A 18 6.02 -25.83 -24.58
N LYS A 19 6.05 -27.06 -24.06
CA LYS A 19 6.45 -27.37 -22.68
C LYS A 19 7.99 -27.39 -22.61
N THR A 20 8.61 -26.29 -22.21
CA THR A 20 10.08 -26.13 -22.17
C THR A 20 10.79 -27.18 -21.30
N GLN A 21 10.15 -27.64 -20.21
CA GLN A 21 10.72 -28.64 -19.29
C GLN A 21 10.70 -30.06 -19.89
N GLU A 22 9.66 -30.39 -20.64
CA GLU A 22 9.47 -31.71 -21.26
C GLU A 22 10.01 -31.74 -22.70
N LYS A 23 10.40 -30.58 -23.24
CA LYS A 23 10.80 -30.36 -24.64
C LYS A 23 9.77 -30.84 -25.67
N VAL A 24 8.49 -30.89 -25.29
CA VAL A 24 7.39 -31.44 -26.10
C VAL A 24 6.34 -30.35 -26.37
N TRP A 25 5.76 -30.39 -27.57
CA TRP A 25 4.58 -29.59 -27.90
C TRP A 25 3.34 -30.23 -27.28
N SER A 26 2.58 -29.46 -26.51
CA SER A 26 1.34 -29.91 -25.88
C SER A 26 0.15 -29.13 -26.43
N THR A 27 -0.90 -29.85 -26.79
CA THR A 27 -2.21 -29.30 -27.19
C THR A 27 -3.19 -29.32 -26.01
N GLU A 28 -2.73 -29.73 -24.83
CA GLU A 28 -3.57 -29.92 -23.65
C GLU A 28 -4.17 -28.59 -23.21
N GLY A 29 -5.49 -28.47 -23.37
CA GLY A 29 -6.21 -27.24 -23.03
C GLY A 29 -6.25 -26.17 -24.12
N CYS A 30 -5.72 -26.43 -25.32
CA CYS A 30 -5.86 -25.57 -26.50
C CYS A 30 -6.78 -26.20 -27.55
N ASN A 31 -7.88 -25.52 -27.88
CA ASN A 31 -8.80 -25.92 -28.93
C ASN A 31 -8.66 -25.01 -30.15
N THR A 32 -8.63 -25.60 -31.35
CA THR A 32 -8.64 -24.84 -32.62
C THR A 32 -10.09 -24.54 -33.00
N THR A 33 -10.50 -23.28 -32.97
CA THR A 33 -11.91 -22.87 -33.18
C THR A 33 -12.21 -22.49 -34.62
N SER A 34 -11.22 -22.01 -35.38
CA SER A 34 -11.37 -21.77 -36.82
C SER A 34 -10.09 -22.14 -37.57
N ASN A 35 -10.24 -22.90 -38.65
CA ASN A 35 -9.13 -23.31 -39.51
C ASN A 35 -9.43 -22.86 -40.95
N SER A 36 -9.02 -21.64 -41.29
CA SER A 36 -9.04 -21.12 -42.66
C SER A 36 -7.63 -21.13 -43.25
N SER A 37 -7.52 -21.11 -44.58
CA SER A 37 -6.23 -21.16 -45.29
C SER A 37 -5.25 -20.05 -44.87
N SER A 38 -5.77 -18.88 -44.46
CA SER A 38 -5.00 -17.69 -44.07
C SER A 38 -5.01 -17.35 -42.58
N ILE A 39 -5.98 -17.84 -41.79
CA ILE A 39 -6.15 -17.47 -40.38
C ILE A 39 -6.51 -18.71 -39.55
N ILE A 40 -5.75 -18.92 -38.47
CA ILE A 40 -5.97 -19.99 -37.50
C ILE A 40 -6.29 -19.33 -36.17
N SER A 41 -7.48 -19.61 -35.62
CA SER A 41 -7.87 -19.10 -34.31
C SER A 41 -7.75 -20.22 -33.28
N CYS A 42 -7.03 -19.91 -32.21
CA CYS A 42 -6.73 -20.83 -31.11
C CYS A 42 -7.38 -20.33 -29.82
N GLN A 43 -8.07 -21.21 -29.11
CA GLN A 43 -8.61 -20.94 -27.79
C GLN A 43 -7.91 -21.84 -26.77
N CYS A 44 -6.99 -21.27 -25.99
CA CYS A 44 -6.27 -21.97 -24.94
C CYS A 44 -6.84 -21.61 -23.56
N ASN A 45 -6.94 -22.59 -22.67
CA ASN A 45 -7.50 -22.44 -21.32
C ASN A 45 -6.45 -22.08 -20.25
N HIS A 46 -5.21 -21.81 -20.65
CA HIS A 46 -4.11 -21.44 -19.76
C HIS A 46 -3.75 -19.95 -19.97
N LEU A 47 -4.32 -19.05 -19.16
CA LEU A 47 -4.06 -17.59 -19.21
C LEU A 47 -4.15 -16.97 -17.79
N THR A 48 -3.03 -16.45 -17.28
CA THR A 48 -2.65 -15.02 -17.09
C THR A 48 -3.40 -14.22 -16.02
N ASN A 49 -2.75 -14.06 -14.86
CA ASN A 49 -3.27 -13.42 -13.66
C ASN A 49 -3.82 -11.97 -13.85
N PHE A 50 -3.05 -10.86 -14.02
CA PHE A 50 -3.62 -9.47 -13.88
C PHE A 50 -4.63 -9.01 -14.92
N ALA A 51 -4.54 -9.52 -16.14
CA ALA A 51 -5.38 -9.02 -17.22
C ALA A 51 -6.83 -9.50 -17.11
N LEU A 52 -7.11 -10.55 -16.33
CA LEU A 52 -8.45 -11.06 -16.08
C LEU A 52 -9.23 -10.29 -15.00
N ILE A 53 -8.57 -9.60 -14.06
CA ILE A 53 -9.27 -8.72 -13.10
C ILE A 53 -9.84 -7.47 -13.81
N LEU A 54 -9.17 -7.00 -14.87
CA LEU A 54 -9.53 -5.79 -15.61
C LEU A 54 -10.42 -6.05 -16.82
N ASP A 55 -10.52 -7.30 -17.29
CA ASP A 55 -11.32 -7.60 -18.46
C ASP A 55 -12.80 -7.66 -18.06
N VAL A 56 -13.45 -6.49 -18.11
CA VAL A 56 -14.89 -6.36 -17.87
C VAL A 56 -15.70 -7.28 -18.81
N ASP A 57 -15.17 -7.54 -20.01
CA ASP A 57 -15.78 -8.42 -21.02
C ASP A 57 -15.24 -9.87 -20.99
N GLN A 58 -14.21 -10.15 -20.18
CA GLN A 58 -13.61 -11.49 -20.00
C GLN A 58 -13.26 -12.25 -21.30
N SER A 59 -12.96 -11.50 -22.35
CA SER A 59 -12.66 -11.93 -23.72
C SER A 59 -11.31 -12.66 -23.88
N GLY A 60 -10.43 -12.67 -22.87
CA GLY A 60 -9.31 -13.61 -22.79
C GLY A 60 -8.14 -13.38 -23.76
N ASN A 61 -8.09 -12.24 -24.47
CA ASN A 61 -7.03 -11.93 -25.44
C ASN A 61 -6.02 -10.93 -24.87
N ASN A 62 -5.10 -11.38 -24.02
CA ASN A 62 -4.05 -10.51 -23.45
C ASN A 62 -2.63 -10.99 -23.80
N PRO A 63 -1.70 -10.10 -24.20
CA PRO A 63 -0.38 -10.51 -24.65
C PRO A 63 0.54 -10.97 -23.51
N LEU A 64 1.36 -12.00 -23.79
CA LEU A 64 2.36 -12.60 -22.88
C LEU A 64 3.28 -11.60 -22.16
N SER A 65 3.52 -10.44 -22.76
CA SER A 65 4.36 -9.40 -22.19
C SER A 65 3.80 -8.87 -20.86
N LEU A 66 2.48 -8.75 -20.71
CA LEU A 66 1.87 -8.31 -19.43
C LEU A 66 2.02 -9.39 -18.34
N GLN A 67 2.13 -10.66 -18.73
CA GLN A 67 2.33 -11.77 -17.79
C GLN A 67 3.72 -11.72 -17.16
N ILE A 68 4.76 -11.52 -17.96
CA ILE A 68 6.13 -11.43 -17.46
C ILE A 68 6.26 -10.23 -16.50
N ILE A 69 5.70 -9.08 -16.89
CA ILE A 69 5.67 -7.87 -16.07
C ILE A 69 4.94 -8.13 -14.75
N THR A 70 3.80 -8.81 -14.81
CA THR A 70 3.01 -9.22 -13.64
C THR A 70 3.82 -10.06 -12.67
N TRP A 71 4.43 -11.15 -13.15
CA TRP A 71 5.15 -12.10 -12.28
C TRP A 71 6.37 -11.46 -11.64
N ILE A 72 7.20 -10.78 -12.44
CA ILE A 72 8.41 -10.10 -11.94
C ILE A 72 8.02 -8.94 -11.02
N GLY A 73 7.09 -8.08 -11.45
CA GLY A 73 6.65 -6.92 -10.68
C GLY A 73 6.05 -7.32 -9.34
N CYS A 74 5.17 -8.32 -9.32
CA CYS A 74 4.55 -8.79 -8.08
C CYS A 74 5.53 -9.52 -7.17
N GLY A 75 6.46 -10.30 -7.72
CA GLY A 75 7.54 -10.91 -6.94
C GLY A 75 8.38 -9.87 -6.21
N ILE A 76 8.81 -8.81 -6.91
CA ILE A 76 9.54 -7.68 -6.33
C ILE A 76 8.68 -6.95 -5.30
N SER A 77 7.40 -6.72 -5.59
CA SER A 77 6.47 -6.08 -4.66
C SER A 77 6.25 -6.89 -3.38
N ILE A 78 6.09 -8.21 -3.48
CA ILE A 78 5.95 -9.10 -2.31
C ILE A 78 7.21 -9.02 -1.44
N ALA A 79 8.40 -9.09 -2.05
CA ALA A 79 9.66 -8.96 -1.32
C ALA A 79 9.77 -7.58 -0.62
N GLY A 80 9.43 -6.50 -1.32
CA GLY A 80 9.42 -5.15 -0.74
C GLY A 80 8.43 -4.98 0.41
N LEU A 81 7.21 -5.52 0.26
CA LEU A 81 6.19 -5.51 1.31
C LEU A 81 6.63 -6.31 2.53
N PHE A 82 7.23 -7.48 2.33
CA PHE A 82 7.76 -8.30 3.41
C PHE A 82 8.82 -7.55 4.21
N ILE A 83 9.80 -6.92 3.54
CA ILE A 83 10.84 -6.11 4.21
C ILE A 83 10.22 -4.91 4.94
N THR A 84 9.19 -4.29 4.37
CA THR A 84 8.46 -3.18 4.99
C THR A 84 7.76 -3.63 6.27
N ILE A 85 7.04 -4.76 6.22
CA ILE A 85 6.35 -5.35 7.38
C ILE A 85 7.36 -5.66 8.48
N ILE A 86 8.49 -6.30 8.16
CA ILE A 86 9.55 -6.60 9.14
C ILE A 86 10.10 -5.33 9.75
N SER A 87 10.48 -4.35 8.92
CA SER A 87 11.08 -3.09 9.38
C SER A 87 10.18 -2.39 10.40
N TYR A 88 8.89 -2.25 10.09
CA TYR A 88 7.96 -1.58 10.99
C TYR A 88 7.50 -2.45 12.15
N SER A 89 7.57 -3.79 12.07
CA SER A 89 7.20 -4.69 13.16
C SER A 89 8.27 -4.82 14.23
N THR A 90 9.54 -4.95 13.83
CA THR A 90 10.69 -5.17 14.71
C THR A 90 10.95 -3.96 15.61
N PHE A 91 10.90 -2.75 15.07
CA PHE A 91 11.27 -1.55 15.84
C PHE A 91 10.05 -0.95 16.57
N ARG A 92 9.95 -1.23 17.88
CA ARG A 92 8.91 -0.66 18.75
C ARG A 92 8.82 0.87 18.66
N LYS A 93 9.95 1.57 18.48
CA LYS A 93 10.00 3.03 18.32
C LYS A 93 9.19 3.51 17.11
N LEU A 94 9.24 2.80 15.99
CA LEU A 94 8.43 3.13 14.81
C LEU A 94 6.94 2.84 15.07
N ARG A 95 6.62 1.73 15.74
CA ARG A 95 5.23 1.35 16.07
C ARG A 95 4.55 2.22 17.12
N MET A 96 5.23 3.18 17.74
CA MET A 96 4.56 4.07 18.69
C MET A 96 3.59 5.02 17.99
N ASN A 97 3.89 5.36 16.74
CA ASN A 97 3.05 6.20 15.90
C ASN A 97 1.89 5.39 15.30
N LEU A 98 0.79 6.08 15.01
CA LEU A 98 -0.39 5.49 14.39
C LEU A 98 -0.13 5.09 12.93
N ALA A 99 0.52 5.95 12.15
CA ALA A 99 0.72 5.74 10.71
C ALA A 99 1.43 4.42 10.37
N PRO A 100 2.53 4.02 11.05
CA PRO A 100 3.16 2.73 10.80
C PRO A 100 2.26 1.51 11.07
N LYS A 101 1.33 1.60 12.03
CA LYS A 101 0.39 0.49 12.30
C LYS A 101 -0.60 0.31 11.17
N ILE A 102 -1.11 1.41 10.63
CA ILE A 102 -2.02 1.41 9.47
C ILE A 102 -1.28 0.87 8.25
N LEU A 103 -0.06 1.37 8.01
CA LEU A 103 0.80 0.91 6.92
C LEU A 103 1.08 -0.60 6.98
N ILE A 104 1.37 -1.17 8.16
CA ILE A 104 1.57 -2.61 8.30
C ILE A 104 0.31 -3.38 7.86
N ASN A 105 -0.88 -2.97 8.31
CA ASN A 105 -2.12 -3.66 7.95
C ASN A 105 -2.40 -3.59 6.45
N LEU A 106 -2.19 -2.41 5.85
CA LEU A 106 -2.27 -2.22 4.40
C LEU A 106 -1.26 -3.10 3.65
N CYS A 107 -0.01 -3.17 4.11
CA CYS A 107 1.01 -4.01 3.49
C CYS A 107 0.67 -5.51 3.63
N VAL A 108 0.12 -5.94 4.76
CA VAL A 108 -0.30 -7.32 4.98
C VAL A 108 -1.45 -7.68 4.04
N SER A 109 -2.50 -6.86 3.97
CA SER A 109 -3.64 -7.14 3.10
C SER A 109 -3.22 -7.16 1.62
N LEU A 110 -2.37 -6.21 1.20
CA LEU A 110 -1.85 -6.15 -0.16
C LEU A 110 -0.94 -7.34 -0.48
N MET A 111 -0.02 -7.71 0.42
CA MET A 111 0.88 -8.85 0.22
C MET A 111 0.09 -10.16 0.06
N VAL A 112 -0.90 -10.40 0.92
CA VAL A 112 -1.77 -11.58 0.82
C VAL A 112 -2.57 -11.57 -0.49
N THR A 113 -3.09 -10.40 -0.88
CA THR A 113 -3.77 -10.24 -2.18
C THR A 113 -2.85 -10.66 -3.33
N LEU A 114 -1.61 -10.15 -3.38
CA LEU A 114 -0.65 -10.48 -4.43
C LEU A 114 -0.24 -11.96 -4.44
N ILE A 115 -0.09 -12.59 -3.27
CA ILE A 115 0.25 -14.01 -3.15
C ILE A 115 -0.88 -14.89 -3.67
N ILE A 116 -2.12 -14.66 -3.21
CA ILE A 116 -3.30 -15.40 -3.69
C ILE A 116 -3.41 -15.22 -5.21
N PHE A 117 -3.19 -13.99 -5.66
CA PHE A 117 -3.28 -13.65 -7.05
C PHE A 117 -2.30 -14.41 -7.94
N LEU A 118 -1.04 -14.53 -7.53
CA LEU A 118 -0.05 -15.26 -8.31
C LEU A 118 -0.20 -16.78 -8.21
N ALA A 119 -0.53 -17.29 -7.03
CA ALA A 119 -0.41 -18.72 -6.73
C ALA A 119 -1.72 -19.51 -6.85
N LEU A 120 -2.88 -18.87 -6.64
CA LEU A 120 -4.14 -19.58 -6.39
C LEU A 120 -5.24 -19.30 -7.41
N VAL A 121 -5.17 -18.21 -8.19
CA VAL A 121 -6.25 -17.82 -9.10
C VAL A 121 -6.45 -18.83 -10.24
N GLU A 122 -5.38 -19.49 -10.69
CA GLU A 122 -5.45 -20.51 -11.75
C GLU A 122 -5.85 -21.91 -11.22
N GLN A 123 -5.93 -22.10 -9.89
CA GLN A 123 -6.24 -23.38 -9.25
C GLN A 123 -7.75 -23.65 -9.19
N THR A 124 -8.34 -24.01 -10.34
CA THR A 124 -9.79 -24.18 -10.49
C THR A 124 -10.37 -25.48 -9.94
N LYS A 125 -9.53 -26.43 -9.52
CA LYS A 125 -9.96 -27.75 -9.03
C LYS A 125 -9.37 -28.02 -7.63
N PRO A 126 -10.17 -28.55 -6.69
CA PRO A 126 -11.63 -28.78 -6.74
C PRO A 126 -12.43 -27.47 -6.71
N ARG A 127 -13.70 -27.50 -7.16
CA ARG A 127 -14.57 -26.30 -7.24
C ARG A 127 -14.69 -25.55 -5.90
N VAL A 128 -14.76 -26.28 -4.79
CA VAL A 128 -14.82 -25.71 -3.44
C VAL A 128 -13.56 -24.91 -3.09
N LEU A 129 -12.39 -25.38 -3.50
CA LEU A 129 -11.13 -24.65 -3.31
C LEU A 129 -11.15 -23.34 -4.11
N CYS A 130 -11.63 -23.39 -5.35
CA CYS A 130 -11.74 -22.21 -6.20
C CYS A 130 -12.73 -21.16 -5.62
N GLN A 131 -13.87 -21.62 -5.09
CA GLN A 131 -14.83 -20.76 -4.41
C GLN A 131 -14.23 -20.10 -3.16
N ALA A 132 -13.46 -20.86 -2.38
CA ALA A 132 -12.75 -20.33 -1.22
C ALA A 132 -11.70 -19.30 -1.64
N VAL A 133 -10.88 -19.61 -2.65
CA VAL A 133 -9.89 -18.66 -3.20
C VAL A 133 -10.55 -17.38 -3.68
N ALA A 134 -11.65 -17.48 -4.45
CA ALA A 134 -12.39 -16.31 -4.93
C ALA A 134 -12.94 -15.45 -3.78
N SER A 135 -13.47 -16.09 -2.74
CA SER A 135 -14.00 -15.40 -1.55
C SER A 135 -12.90 -14.70 -0.74
N ILE A 136 -11.78 -15.40 -0.53
CA ILE A 136 -10.62 -14.87 0.20
C ILE A 136 -9.99 -13.72 -0.60
N LEU A 137 -9.87 -13.87 -1.93
CA LEU A 137 -9.37 -12.80 -2.80
C LEU A 137 -10.29 -11.58 -2.77
N GLN A 138 -11.61 -11.76 -2.84
CA GLN A 138 -12.59 -10.68 -2.70
C GLN A 138 -12.38 -9.92 -1.37
N PHE A 139 -12.22 -10.67 -0.27
CA PHE A 139 -12.03 -10.11 1.05
C PHE A 139 -10.77 -9.25 1.14
N PHE A 140 -9.62 -9.77 0.69
CA PHE A 140 -8.36 -9.05 0.78
C PHE A 140 -8.24 -7.89 -0.20
N ILE A 141 -8.85 -7.98 -1.39
CA ILE A 141 -8.94 -6.84 -2.32
C ILE A 141 -9.72 -5.70 -1.65
N LEU A 142 -10.94 -5.98 -1.17
CA LEU A 142 -11.75 -4.98 -0.48
C LEU A 142 -11.01 -4.44 0.74
N SER A 143 -10.50 -5.30 1.61
CA SER A 143 -9.77 -4.86 2.80
C SER A 143 -8.59 -3.95 2.47
N THR A 144 -7.84 -4.25 1.41
CA THR A 144 -6.76 -3.38 0.93
C THR A 144 -7.29 -1.99 0.56
N PHE A 145 -8.40 -1.89 -0.18
CA PHE A 145 -9.03 -0.60 -0.47
C PHE A 145 -9.50 0.15 0.77
N PHE A 146 -10.17 -0.53 1.69
CA PHE A 146 -10.62 0.11 2.92
C PHE A 146 -9.43 0.56 3.79
N TRP A 147 -8.32 -0.18 3.82
CA TRP A 147 -7.07 0.26 4.45
C TRP A 147 -6.43 1.46 3.73
N MET A 148 -6.47 1.51 2.40
CA MET A 148 -6.06 2.70 1.63
C MET A 148 -6.92 3.93 1.99
N ALA A 149 -8.23 3.75 2.20
CA ALA A 149 -9.12 4.82 2.65
C ALA A 149 -8.78 5.32 4.07
N VAL A 150 -8.54 4.40 5.01
CA VAL A 150 -8.09 4.74 6.36
C VAL A 150 -6.76 5.50 6.32
N GLU A 151 -5.82 5.06 5.48
CA GLU A 151 -4.55 5.74 5.31
C GLU A 151 -4.71 7.13 4.69
N GLY A 152 -5.62 7.29 3.73
CA GLY A 152 -6.02 8.61 3.22
C GLY A 152 -6.49 9.55 4.33
N ILE A 153 -7.38 9.09 5.20
CA ILE A 153 -7.85 9.88 6.34
C ILE A 153 -6.69 10.22 7.29
N ASN A 154 -5.78 9.27 7.53
CA ASN A 154 -4.60 9.48 8.35
C ASN A 154 -3.67 10.57 7.75
N LEU A 155 -3.40 10.52 6.44
CA LEU A 155 -2.63 11.55 5.72
C LEU A 155 -3.31 12.92 5.76
N TYR A 156 -4.63 12.98 5.55
CA TYR A 156 -5.40 14.22 5.65
C TYR A 156 -5.28 14.84 7.05
N ARG A 157 -5.39 14.03 8.11
CA ARG A 157 -5.21 14.49 9.48
C ARG A 157 -3.79 15.00 9.71
N MET A 158 -2.77 14.29 9.24
CA MET A 158 -1.37 14.70 9.42
C MET A 158 -1.04 16.02 8.70
N PHE A 159 -1.49 16.19 7.46
CA PHE A 159 -1.09 17.32 6.63
C PHE A 159 -2.03 18.52 6.69
N VAL A 160 -3.33 18.32 6.88
CA VAL A 160 -4.34 19.39 6.83
C VAL A 160 -4.83 19.78 8.22
N LYS A 161 -5.25 18.83 9.06
CA LYS A 161 -5.79 19.14 10.40
C LYS A 161 -4.69 19.18 11.47
N VAL A 162 -4.26 20.37 11.86
CA VAL A 162 -3.30 20.58 12.96
C VAL A 162 -3.96 20.25 14.31
N PHE A 163 -4.05 18.97 14.68
CA PHE A 163 -4.53 18.61 16.01
C PHE A 163 -3.41 18.76 17.05
N ARG A 164 -3.45 19.87 17.79
CA ARG A 164 -2.94 19.96 19.16
C ARG A 164 -3.89 19.14 20.05
N GLY A 165 -3.50 17.94 20.43
CA GLY A 165 -4.29 17.12 21.35
C GLY A 165 -4.05 15.64 21.12
N SER A 166 -3.70 14.93 22.19
CA SER A 166 -3.51 13.48 22.25
C SER A 166 -4.81 12.76 21.89
N TYR A 167 -5.11 12.65 20.60
CA TYR A 167 -6.19 11.80 20.13
C TYR A 167 -5.83 10.36 20.49
N SER A 168 -6.73 9.64 21.16
CA SER A 168 -6.49 8.26 21.57
C SER A 168 -6.25 7.38 20.33
N SER A 169 -4.98 7.19 19.99
CA SER A 169 -4.51 6.44 18.82
C SER A 169 -5.04 5.01 18.81
N ARG A 170 -5.33 4.47 20.00
CA ARG A 170 -5.97 3.16 20.22
C ARG A 170 -7.41 3.13 19.71
N ILE A 171 -8.22 4.13 20.05
CA ILE A 171 -9.63 4.20 19.61
C ILE A 171 -9.72 4.39 18.10
N PHE A 172 -8.83 5.21 17.52
CA PHE A 172 -8.75 5.34 16.06
C PHE A 172 -8.50 3.98 15.40
N MET A 173 -7.44 3.29 15.85
CA MET A 173 -7.03 2.03 15.26
C MET A 173 -8.13 0.96 15.39
N LEU A 174 -8.84 0.92 16.52
CA LEU A 174 -9.95 -0.01 16.71
C LEU A 174 -11.10 0.27 15.73
N LYS A 175 -11.53 1.54 15.60
CA LYS A 175 -12.59 1.93 14.65
C LYS A 175 -12.17 1.66 13.20
N SER A 176 -10.94 2.00 12.86
CA SER A 176 -10.37 1.74 11.53
C SER A 176 -10.27 0.26 11.22
N SER A 177 -9.87 -0.58 12.19
CA SER A 177 -9.78 -2.03 12.00
C SER A 177 -11.17 -2.66 11.84
N ALA A 178 -12.15 -2.22 12.63
CA ALA A 178 -13.54 -2.67 12.48
C ALA A 178 -14.10 -2.29 11.09
N PHE A 179 -13.78 -1.10 10.59
CA PHE A 179 -14.16 -0.65 9.25
C PHE A 179 -13.45 -1.46 8.14
N ALA A 180 -12.12 -1.56 8.18
CA ALA A 180 -11.31 -2.12 7.09
C ALA A 180 -11.22 -3.64 7.07
N TRP A 181 -11.62 -4.33 8.14
CA TRP A 181 -11.77 -5.79 8.15
C TRP A 181 -13.24 -6.22 8.17
N GLY A 182 -14.09 -5.50 8.92
CA GLY A 182 -15.49 -5.87 9.10
C GLY A 182 -16.35 -5.66 7.87
N ILE A 183 -16.26 -4.49 7.20
CA ILE A 183 -17.09 -4.24 6.01
C ILE A 183 -16.74 -5.19 4.86
N PRO A 184 -15.46 -5.40 4.49
CA PRO A 184 -15.09 -6.44 3.51
C PRO A 184 -15.65 -7.81 3.85
N LEU A 185 -15.62 -8.20 5.13
CA LEU A 185 -16.17 -9.49 5.57
C LEU A 185 -17.66 -9.60 5.26
N ILE A 186 -18.45 -8.55 5.53
CA ILE A 186 -19.89 -8.50 5.22
C ILE A 186 -20.13 -8.70 3.72
N PHE A 187 -19.40 -7.98 2.85
CA PHE A 187 -19.54 -8.13 1.39
C PHE A 187 -19.20 -9.54 0.91
N THR A 188 -18.16 -10.15 1.47
CA THR A 188 -17.74 -11.50 1.08
C THR A 188 -18.73 -12.57 1.53
N ILE A 189 -19.25 -12.48 2.75
CA ILE A 189 -20.27 -13.39 3.27
C ILE A 189 -21.56 -13.24 2.46
N ALA A 190 -21.99 -12.00 2.17
CA ALA A 190 -23.18 -11.76 1.36
C ALA A 190 -23.02 -12.35 -0.06
N THR A 191 -21.84 -12.21 -0.66
CA THR A 191 -21.55 -12.78 -1.99
C THR A 191 -21.62 -14.30 -1.97
N ALA A 192 -20.99 -14.93 -0.97
CA ALA A 192 -20.98 -16.38 -0.81
C ALA A 192 -22.37 -16.96 -0.49
N ALA A 193 -23.20 -16.25 0.29
CA ALA A 193 -24.53 -16.71 0.68
C ALA A 193 -25.58 -16.55 -0.42
N ILE A 194 -25.57 -15.44 -1.17
CA ILE A 194 -26.64 -15.12 -2.13
C ILE A 194 -26.42 -15.82 -3.47
N LYS A 195 -25.18 -15.86 -3.96
CA LYS A 195 -24.84 -16.45 -5.28
C LYS A 195 -23.47 -17.15 -5.26
N PRO A 196 -23.36 -18.34 -4.65
CA PRO A 196 -22.12 -19.10 -4.60
C PRO A 196 -21.63 -19.55 -5.98
N ASP A 197 -22.51 -19.61 -6.99
CA ASP A 197 -22.13 -19.92 -8.37
C ASP A 197 -21.30 -18.81 -9.05
N TYR A 198 -21.34 -17.58 -8.53
CA TYR A 198 -20.49 -16.48 -9.03
C TYR A 198 -19.07 -16.49 -8.44
N LEU A 199 -18.74 -17.44 -7.55
CA LEU A 199 -17.41 -17.61 -6.98
C LEU A 199 -16.59 -18.62 -7.81
N GLY A 200 -15.94 -18.15 -8.89
CA GLY A 200 -15.22 -18.99 -9.83
C GLY A 200 -16.08 -19.49 -11.01
N PRO A 201 -15.56 -20.42 -11.84
CA PRO A 201 -16.26 -20.87 -13.04
C PRO A 201 -17.49 -21.71 -12.68
N ALA A 202 -18.65 -21.37 -13.25
CA ALA A 202 -19.89 -22.13 -13.11
C ALA A 202 -20.08 -23.11 -14.27
N THR A 203 -19.60 -22.74 -15.46
CA THR A 203 -19.72 -23.47 -16.72
C THR A 203 -18.36 -23.66 -17.39
N LYS A 204 -18.25 -24.61 -18.33
CA LYS A 204 -17.01 -24.81 -19.11
C LYS A 204 -16.67 -23.64 -20.04
N SER A 205 -17.66 -22.81 -20.36
CA SER A 205 -17.51 -21.57 -21.13
C SER A 205 -16.97 -20.41 -20.31
N ASP A 206 -16.98 -20.50 -18.98
CA ASP A 206 -16.44 -19.44 -18.14
C ASP A 206 -14.90 -19.47 -18.14
N PRO A 207 -14.25 -18.31 -18.08
CA PRO A 207 -12.85 -18.18 -17.72
C PRO A 207 -12.50 -19.08 -16.53
N GLN A 208 -11.50 -19.95 -16.74
CA GLN A 208 -11.06 -20.93 -15.74
C GLN A 208 -10.18 -20.25 -14.68
N ILE A 209 -10.79 -19.38 -13.89
CA ILE A 209 -10.13 -18.61 -12.83
C ILE A 209 -11.00 -18.45 -11.58
N CYS A 210 -10.34 -18.38 -10.42
CA CYS A 210 -10.99 -18.30 -9.11
C CYS A 210 -11.21 -16.86 -8.67
N VAL A 211 -12.16 -16.19 -9.34
CA VAL A 211 -12.56 -14.80 -9.04
C VAL A 211 -14.08 -14.67 -8.96
N VAL A 212 -14.55 -13.60 -8.32
CA VAL A 212 -15.97 -13.24 -8.30
C VAL A 212 -16.40 -12.78 -9.70
N ARG A 213 -17.54 -13.26 -10.20
CA ARG A 213 -18.08 -12.99 -11.54
C ARG A 213 -19.50 -12.40 -11.49
N GLY A 214 -19.99 -11.97 -12.65
CA GLY A 214 -21.39 -11.57 -12.84
C GLY A 214 -21.81 -10.40 -11.95
N ILE A 215 -23.08 -10.37 -11.57
CA ILE A 215 -23.66 -9.25 -10.78
C ILE A 215 -22.98 -9.08 -9.41
N SER A 216 -22.49 -10.18 -8.83
CA SER A 216 -21.76 -10.16 -7.56
C SER A 216 -20.41 -9.44 -7.66
N PHE A 217 -19.75 -9.47 -8.83
CA PHE A 217 -18.53 -8.69 -9.03
C PHE A 217 -18.82 -7.18 -9.02
N TYR A 218 -19.89 -6.75 -9.71
CA TYR A 218 -20.24 -5.34 -9.79
C TYR A 218 -20.61 -4.75 -8.42
N PHE A 219 -21.54 -5.37 -7.70
CA PHE A 219 -21.98 -4.84 -6.39
C PHE A 219 -21.06 -5.24 -5.24
N GLY A 220 -20.43 -6.40 -5.31
CA GLY A 220 -19.59 -6.96 -4.25
C GLY A 220 -18.13 -6.53 -4.30
N VAL A 221 -17.65 -5.99 -5.43
CA VAL A 221 -16.25 -5.57 -5.60
C VAL A 221 -16.17 -4.19 -6.26
N LEU A 222 -16.65 -4.06 -7.49
CA LEU A 222 -16.39 -2.88 -8.31
C LEU A 222 -16.98 -1.60 -7.70
N LEU A 223 -18.26 -1.63 -7.29
CA LEU A 223 -18.93 -0.48 -6.70
C LEU A 223 -18.25 0.01 -5.41
N PRO A 224 -17.99 -0.84 -4.38
CA PRO A 224 -17.22 -0.43 -3.20
C PRO A 224 -15.85 0.14 -3.53
N VAL A 225 -15.13 -0.48 -4.47
CA VAL A 225 -13.80 -0.04 -4.91
C VAL A 225 -13.86 1.36 -5.55
N CYS A 226 -14.82 1.59 -6.45
CA CYS A 226 -15.01 2.88 -7.10
C CYS A 226 -15.29 4.00 -6.08
N VAL A 227 -16.16 3.75 -5.09
CA VAL A 227 -16.47 4.71 -4.02
C VAL A 227 -15.20 5.07 -3.22
N VAL A 228 -14.39 4.08 -2.88
CA VAL A 228 -13.12 4.30 -2.17
C VAL A 228 -12.13 5.10 -3.02
N ILE A 229 -11.97 4.76 -4.31
CA ILE A 229 -11.05 5.46 -5.21
C ILE A 229 -11.44 6.94 -5.33
N MET A 230 -12.72 7.24 -5.50
CA MET A 230 -13.21 8.63 -5.56
C MET A 230 -12.88 9.40 -4.29
N GLY A 231 -13.14 8.80 -3.12
CA GLY A 231 -12.80 9.39 -1.82
C GLY A 231 -11.30 9.62 -1.65
N ASN A 232 -10.47 8.65 -2.03
CA ASN A 232 -9.02 8.75 -1.96
C ASN A 232 -8.44 9.82 -2.89
N PHE A 233 -9.01 9.95 -4.10
CA PHE A 233 -8.62 11.00 -5.03
C PHE A 233 -8.92 12.40 -4.46
N PHE A 234 -10.10 12.59 -3.86
CA PHE A 234 -10.45 13.83 -3.18
C PHE A 234 -9.50 14.14 -2.00
N ILE A 235 -9.23 13.14 -1.16
CA ILE A 235 -8.27 13.26 -0.05
C ILE A 235 -6.88 13.64 -0.54
N LEU A 236 -6.40 13.01 -1.63
CA LEU A 236 -5.10 13.31 -2.22
C LEU A 236 -4.99 14.78 -2.60
N ILE A 237 -6.02 15.35 -3.24
CA ILE A 237 -6.05 16.79 -3.58
C ILE A 237 -5.93 17.65 -2.32
N LEU A 238 -6.67 17.34 -1.25
CA LEU A 238 -6.61 18.08 0.01
C LEU A 238 -5.23 18.00 0.67
N VAL A 239 -4.63 16.81 0.70
CA VAL A 239 -3.28 16.60 1.24
C VAL A 239 -2.25 17.39 0.45
N LEU A 240 -2.29 17.35 -0.88
CA LEU A 240 -1.37 18.10 -1.75
C LEU A 240 -1.49 19.61 -1.55
N ARG A 241 -2.72 20.13 -1.39
CA ARG A 241 -2.96 21.53 -1.05
C ARG A 241 -2.39 21.88 0.34
N GLY A 242 -2.63 21.03 1.33
CA GLY A 242 -2.12 21.20 2.69
C GLY A 242 -0.59 21.21 2.78
N VAL A 243 0.07 20.26 2.11
CA VAL A 243 1.54 20.19 1.98
C VAL A 243 2.08 21.45 1.32
N THR A 244 1.44 21.90 0.23
CA THR A 244 1.87 23.11 -0.49
C THR A 244 1.70 24.37 0.35
N ALA A 245 0.61 24.49 1.11
CA ALA A 245 0.37 25.62 2.01
C ALA A 245 1.41 25.69 3.14
N LYS A 246 1.69 24.55 3.80
CA LYS A 246 2.73 24.47 4.85
C LYS A 246 4.13 24.79 4.32
N ALA A 247 4.46 24.32 3.12
CA ALA A 247 5.74 24.62 2.47
C ALA A 247 5.89 26.11 2.10
N LYS A 248 4.79 26.81 1.78
CA LYS A 248 4.80 28.26 1.56
C LYS A 248 5.04 29.05 2.86
N LEU A 249 4.48 28.57 3.98
CA LEU A 249 4.61 29.23 5.29
C LEU A 249 6.01 29.04 5.91
N SER A 250 6.65 27.88 5.68
CA SER A 250 7.99 27.54 6.20
C SER A 250 9.15 28.22 5.45
N ASN A 251 8.87 29.17 4.56
CA ASN A 251 9.81 29.64 3.56
C ASN A 251 10.74 30.76 4.08
N ASN A 252 11.66 30.39 4.98
CA ASN A 252 12.96 31.05 5.09
C ASN A 252 14.00 30.21 4.31
N THR A 253 14.70 30.88 3.41
CA THR A 253 15.88 30.44 2.63
C THR A 253 15.71 29.49 1.41
N LYS A 254 16.33 30.01 0.33
CA LYS A 254 16.84 29.55 -0.98
C LYS A 254 16.60 28.11 -1.52
N VAL A 255 16.59 28.07 -2.86
CA VAL A 255 16.52 26.95 -3.83
C VAL A 255 15.11 26.60 -4.34
N LYS A 256 14.75 27.19 -5.49
CA LYS A 256 13.47 27.00 -6.21
C LYS A 256 13.38 25.65 -6.94
N THR A 257 14.49 25.09 -7.43
CA THR A 257 14.51 23.87 -8.27
C THR A 257 14.37 22.57 -7.47
N GLN A 258 14.95 22.46 -6.26
CA GLN A 258 14.79 21.27 -5.40
C GLN A 258 13.38 21.15 -4.77
N LYS A 259 12.60 22.24 -4.76
CA LYS A 259 11.24 22.27 -4.20
C LYS A 259 10.21 21.59 -5.10
N GLY A 260 10.40 21.60 -6.42
CA GLY A 260 9.49 20.94 -7.39
C GLY A 260 9.57 19.42 -7.31
N TYR A 261 10.78 18.87 -7.40
CA TYR A 261 11.05 17.42 -7.30
C TYR A 261 10.57 16.82 -5.97
N SER A 262 10.74 17.56 -4.86
CA SER A 262 10.26 17.12 -3.55
C SER A 262 8.73 17.04 -3.48
N LYS A 263 7.99 17.94 -4.16
CA LYS A 263 6.53 17.92 -4.23
C LYS A 263 6.00 16.77 -5.09
N ILE A 264 6.56 16.59 -6.30
CA ILE A 264 6.19 15.49 -7.19
C ILE A 264 6.45 14.15 -6.50
N ARG A 265 7.57 14.03 -5.79
CA ARG A 265 7.89 12.84 -5.01
C ARG A 265 6.85 12.56 -3.91
N ILE A 266 6.45 13.57 -3.13
CA ILE A 266 5.42 13.41 -2.09
C ILE A 266 4.09 13.01 -2.71
N ALA A 267 3.72 13.64 -3.84
CA ALA A 267 2.50 13.32 -4.57
C ALA A 267 2.50 11.88 -5.08
N LEU A 268 3.61 11.43 -5.68
CA LEU A 268 3.77 10.08 -6.17
C LEU A 268 3.75 9.05 -5.04
N ALA A 269 4.41 9.32 -3.91
CA ALA A 269 4.38 8.43 -2.75
C ALA A 269 2.95 8.30 -2.18
N CYS A 270 2.23 9.42 -2.05
CA CYS A 270 0.84 9.41 -1.59
C CYS A 270 -0.09 8.73 -2.60
N SER A 271 0.05 8.96 -3.91
CA SER A 271 -0.80 8.37 -4.93
C SER A 271 -0.69 6.84 -4.98
N VAL A 272 0.54 6.32 -4.85
CA VAL A 272 0.80 4.88 -4.74
C VAL A 272 0.15 4.31 -3.47
N LEU A 273 0.30 5.00 -2.34
CA LEU A 273 -0.22 4.53 -1.06
C LEU A 273 -1.77 4.51 -1.02
N LEU A 274 -2.40 5.44 -1.74
CA LEU A 274 -3.86 5.57 -1.81
C LEU A 274 -4.51 4.73 -2.92
N GLY A 275 -3.72 4.01 -3.72
CA GLY A 275 -4.22 3.14 -4.79
C GLY A 275 -4.89 3.90 -5.94
N THR A 276 -4.52 5.15 -6.20
CA THR A 276 -5.14 5.94 -7.27
C THR A 276 -4.80 5.41 -8.67
N THR A 277 -3.84 4.50 -8.78
CA THR A 277 -3.48 3.80 -10.02
C THR A 277 -4.63 2.97 -10.58
N TRP A 278 -5.60 2.60 -9.73
CA TRP A 278 -6.83 1.92 -10.14
C TRP A 278 -7.75 2.78 -10.98
N ILE A 279 -7.53 4.09 -11.06
CA ILE A 279 -8.25 4.93 -12.04
C ILE A 279 -7.97 4.47 -13.48
N PHE A 280 -6.78 3.92 -13.75
CA PHE A 280 -6.44 3.37 -15.07
C PHE A 280 -7.29 2.14 -15.41
N ALA A 281 -7.76 1.38 -14.40
CA ALA A 281 -8.69 0.28 -14.63
C ALA A 281 -10.04 0.78 -15.18
N ILE A 282 -10.54 1.88 -14.62
CA ILE A 282 -11.82 2.48 -15.01
C ILE A 282 -11.72 3.16 -16.38
N LEU A 283 -10.56 3.78 -16.66
CA LEU A 283 -10.29 4.45 -17.94
C LEU A 283 -9.99 3.48 -19.08
N ALA A 284 -9.83 2.18 -18.82
CA ALA A 284 -9.57 1.16 -19.82
C ALA A 284 -10.83 0.79 -20.63
N VAL A 285 -11.45 1.78 -21.27
CA VAL A 285 -12.67 1.64 -22.09
C VAL A 285 -12.42 2.21 -23.49
N GLY A 286 -12.97 1.56 -24.51
CA GLY A 286 -12.90 2.01 -25.90
C GLY A 286 -11.49 1.92 -26.50
N ASN A 287 -11.15 2.86 -27.38
CA ASN A 287 -9.94 2.80 -28.22
C ASN A 287 -8.61 2.91 -27.44
N PHE A 288 -8.64 3.35 -26.18
CA PHE A 288 -7.46 3.46 -25.33
C PHE A 288 -7.35 2.32 -24.30
N ARG A 289 -8.23 1.31 -24.37
CA ARG A 289 -8.28 0.17 -23.45
C ARG A 289 -6.90 -0.44 -23.23
N ASP A 290 -6.20 -0.80 -24.30
CA ASP A 290 -4.91 -1.47 -24.21
C ASP A 290 -3.87 -0.61 -23.46
N ALA A 291 -3.74 0.67 -23.81
CA ALA A 291 -2.80 1.57 -23.16
C ALA A 291 -3.04 1.69 -21.64
N PHE A 292 -4.31 1.86 -21.23
CA PHE A 292 -4.66 1.97 -19.82
C PHE A 292 -4.53 0.64 -19.07
N GLN A 293 -4.78 -0.50 -19.73
CA GLN A 293 -4.53 -1.82 -19.16
C GLN A 293 -3.04 -2.05 -18.87
N TRP A 294 -2.17 -1.66 -19.79
CA TRP A 294 -0.71 -1.72 -19.59
C TRP A 294 -0.27 -0.86 -18.41
N LEU A 295 -0.74 0.40 -18.36
CA LEU A 295 -0.44 1.31 -17.24
C LEU A 295 -0.91 0.72 -15.92
N PHE A 296 -2.15 0.25 -15.84
CA PHE A 296 -2.67 -0.39 -14.65
C PHE A 296 -1.80 -1.58 -14.23
N CYS A 297 -1.49 -2.50 -15.15
CA CYS A 297 -0.74 -3.71 -14.82
C CYS A 297 0.66 -3.37 -14.29
N ILE A 298 1.37 -2.43 -14.91
CA ILE A 298 2.70 -1.98 -14.45
C ILE A 298 2.60 -1.34 -13.07
N PHE A 299 1.71 -0.37 -12.89
CA PHE A 299 1.63 0.36 -11.62
C PHE A 299 1.12 -0.52 -10.47
N ASN A 300 0.15 -1.39 -10.73
CA ASN A 300 -0.42 -2.28 -9.73
C ASN A 300 0.56 -3.39 -9.33
N SER A 301 1.25 -4.00 -10.31
CA SER A 301 2.26 -5.02 -10.01
C SER A 301 3.46 -4.46 -9.23
N LEU A 302 3.81 -3.18 -9.42
CA LEU A 302 4.90 -2.49 -8.71
C LEU A 302 4.43 -1.69 -7.48
N GLN A 303 3.14 -1.71 -7.12
CA GLN A 303 2.61 -0.89 -6.03
C GLN A 303 3.33 -1.20 -4.69
N GLY A 304 3.52 -2.49 -4.38
CA GLY A 304 4.22 -2.92 -3.17
C GLY A 304 5.70 -2.50 -3.15
N PHE A 305 6.37 -2.55 -4.31
CA PHE A 305 7.74 -2.06 -4.45
C PHE A 305 7.83 -0.56 -4.18
N PHE A 306 6.92 0.25 -4.73
CA PHE A 306 6.92 1.69 -4.49
C PHE A 306 6.64 2.03 -3.02
N ILE A 307 5.75 1.29 -2.35
CA ILE A 307 5.54 1.43 -0.90
C ILE A 307 6.87 1.20 -0.16
N PHE A 308 7.55 0.10 -0.42
CA PHE A 308 8.87 -0.18 0.17
C PHE A 308 9.87 0.94 -0.11
N PHE A 309 9.99 1.37 -1.36
CA PHE A 309 10.96 2.37 -1.76
C PHE A 309 10.72 3.70 -1.04
N PHE A 310 9.49 4.22 -1.05
CA PHE A 310 9.19 5.52 -0.47
C PHE A 310 9.10 5.51 1.06
N TYR A 311 8.48 4.49 1.65
CA TYR A 311 8.17 4.46 3.07
C TYR A 311 9.17 3.69 3.92
N THR A 312 9.98 2.80 3.34
CA THR A 312 10.96 2.01 4.09
C THR A 312 12.37 2.40 3.68
N ALA A 313 12.74 2.17 2.42
CA ALA A 313 14.11 2.35 1.92
C ALA A 313 14.57 3.81 1.89
N ARG A 314 13.65 4.78 1.83
CA ARG A 314 13.97 6.21 1.88
C ARG A 314 13.71 6.88 3.23
N ASN A 315 13.02 6.19 4.14
CA ASN A 315 12.69 6.75 5.44
C ASN A 315 13.95 6.77 6.34
N SER A 316 14.39 7.96 6.73
CA SER A 316 15.57 8.16 7.58
C SER A 316 15.43 7.50 8.94
N ASP A 317 14.22 7.48 9.51
CA ASP A 317 13.96 6.89 10.81
C ASP A 317 14.15 5.37 10.77
N VAL A 318 13.64 4.74 9.69
CA VAL A 318 13.80 3.30 9.43
C VAL A 318 15.28 2.97 9.23
N LYS A 319 15.99 3.74 8.40
CA LYS A 319 17.44 3.57 8.20
C LYS A 319 18.21 3.67 9.50
N HIS A 320 17.92 4.68 10.31
CA HIS A 320 18.60 4.90 11.58
C HIS A 320 18.36 3.73 12.55
N GLN A 321 17.14 3.19 12.63
CA GLN A 321 16.89 1.99 13.45
C GLN A 321 17.65 0.77 12.95
N TRP A 322 17.73 0.54 11.64
CA TRP A 322 18.51 -0.56 11.06
C TRP A 322 20.02 -0.39 11.28
N LEU A 323 20.57 0.81 11.09
CA LEU A 323 21.99 1.09 11.37
C LEU A 323 22.33 0.85 12.84
N LYS A 324 21.44 1.27 13.74
CA LYS A 324 21.57 1.00 15.17
C LYS A 324 21.50 -0.49 15.49
N PHE A 325 20.59 -1.22 14.85
CA PHE A 325 20.44 -2.67 15.03
C PHE A 325 21.69 -3.44 14.61
N PHE A 326 22.31 -3.05 13.49
CA PHE A 326 23.56 -3.67 13.01
C PHE A 326 24.82 -3.13 13.71
N GLY A 327 24.71 -2.23 14.68
CA GLY A 327 25.86 -1.67 15.40
C GLY A 327 26.76 -0.79 14.53
N VAL A 328 26.30 -0.35 13.36
CA VAL A 328 27.08 0.46 12.39
C VAL A 328 26.96 1.97 12.72
N GLU A 329 26.67 2.32 13.97
CA GLU A 329 26.43 3.71 14.35
C GLU A 329 27.75 4.50 14.35
N LYS A 330 28.12 5.05 13.19
CA LYS A 330 28.84 6.33 13.18
C LYS A 330 27.87 7.34 13.77
N SER A 331 28.22 7.90 14.93
CA SER A 331 27.56 9.04 15.56
C SER A 331 27.26 10.11 14.49
N PHE A 332 26.07 10.07 13.90
CA PHE A 332 25.56 11.13 13.05
C PHE A 332 25.10 12.23 13.99
N ARG A 333 26.07 12.98 14.52
CA ARG A 333 25.82 14.25 15.20
C ARG A 333 25.28 15.18 14.14
N ASP A 334 23.99 15.49 14.21
CA ASP A 334 23.49 16.73 13.64
C ASP A 334 24.36 17.88 14.17
N PRO A 335 25.00 18.70 13.30
CA PRO A 335 25.85 19.81 13.73
C PRO A 335 25.12 20.90 14.54
N SER A 336 23.81 20.79 14.72
CA SER A 336 22.95 21.81 15.32
C SER A 336 22.54 21.54 16.78
N SER A 337 22.90 20.39 17.39
CA SER A 337 22.44 20.06 18.75
C SER A 337 23.52 20.10 19.85
N SER A 338 24.81 20.22 19.50
CA SER A 338 25.90 20.18 20.49
C SER A 338 26.18 21.50 21.22
N SER A 339 25.67 22.64 20.73
CA SER A 339 25.91 23.95 21.36
C SER A 339 24.78 24.38 22.31
N ALA A 340 23.59 23.79 22.22
CA ALA A 340 22.46 24.14 23.08
C ALA A 340 22.44 23.34 24.39
N SER A 341 22.79 22.06 24.37
CA SER A 341 22.69 21.19 25.56
C SER A 341 23.78 21.45 26.61
N ARG A 342 25.00 21.83 26.20
CA ARG A 342 26.06 22.22 27.17
C ARG A 342 25.79 23.58 27.82
N THR A 343 25.06 24.46 27.13
CA THR A 343 24.72 25.78 27.64
C THR A 343 23.54 25.71 28.61
N MET A 344 22.51 24.88 28.35
CA MET A 344 21.38 24.73 29.28
C MET A 344 21.77 24.04 30.60
N GLU A 345 22.68 23.06 30.59
CA GLU A 345 23.09 22.40 31.86
C GLU A 345 23.95 23.32 32.74
N LYS A 346 24.75 24.21 32.13
CA LYS A 346 25.51 25.25 32.86
C LYS A 346 24.60 26.36 33.36
N THR A 347 23.66 26.84 32.55
CA THR A 347 22.70 27.88 32.94
C THR A 347 21.74 27.38 34.03
N GLN A 348 21.29 26.12 33.99
CA GLN A 348 20.39 25.56 35.00
C GLN A 348 21.11 25.29 36.34
N LYS A 349 22.39 24.88 36.32
CA LYS A 349 23.20 24.77 37.55
C LYS A 349 23.52 26.16 38.15
N ILE A 350 23.75 27.18 37.33
CA ILE A 350 23.97 28.57 37.80
C ILE A 350 22.67 29.16 38.36
N HIS A 351 21.52 28.91 37.74
CA HIS A 351 20.23 29.43 38.21
C HIS A 351 19.73 28.72 39.48
N LEU A 352 20.06 27.44 39.67
CA LEU A 352 19.73 26.72 40.90
C LEU A 352 20.64 27.17 42.06
N ALA A 353 21.93 27.43 41.81
CA ALA A 353 22.86 27.96 42.81
C ALA A 353 22.50 29.39 43.24
N SER A 354 22.04 30.25 42.32
CA SER A 354 21.60 31.62 42.66
C SER A 354 20.27 31.67 43.41
N THR A 355 19.35 30.72 43.14
CA THR A 355 18.06 30.63 43.84
C THR A 355 18.22 30.10 45.28
N ILE A 356 19.16 29.16 45.50
CA ILE A 356 19.48 28.66 46.86
C ILE A 356 20.17 29.74 47.70
N ASN A 357 21.09 30.52 47.12
CA ASN A 357 21.71 31.63 47.84
C ASN A 357 20.70 32.73 48.20
N ARG A 358 19.78 33.10 47.30
CA ARG A 358 18.77 34.15 47.56
C ARG A 358 17.75 33.76 48.64
N SER A 359 17.33 32.49 48.68
CA SER A 359 16.47 31.98 49.76
C SER A 359 17.18 31.91 51.12
N SER A 360 18.50 31.84 51.13
CA SER A 360 19.30 31.79 52.36
C SER A 360 19.48 33.20 52.95
N THR A 361 19.68 34.23 52.11
CA THR A 361 19.79 35.62 52.54
C THR A 361 18.46 36.24 52.99
N GLU A 362 17.34 35.90 52.35
CA GLU A 362 16.01 36.38 52.78
C GLU A 362 15.62 35.83 54.18
N LYS A 363 15.97 34.57 54.49
CA LYS A 363 15.71 33.97 55.81
C LYS A 363 16.62 34.49 56.93
N ILE A 364 17.79 35.06 56.61
CA ILE A 364 18.70 35.68 57.58
C ILE A 364 18.22 37.12 57.88
N SER A 365 17.79 37.86 56.85
CA SER A 365 17.23 39.21 56.98
C SER A 365 15.92 39.27 57.79
N GLU A 366 14.99 38.31 57.59
CA GLU A 366 13.77 38.23 58.41
C GLU A 366 14.05 37.90 59.88
N LYS A 367 15.14 37.18 60.16
CA LYS A 367 15.52 36.79 61.52
C LYS A 367 16.21 37.93 62.28
N GLU A 368 17.00 38.77 61.59
CA GLU A 368 17.60 39.98 62.19
C GLU A 368 16.54 41.07 62.45
N SER A 369 15.58 41.27 61.53
CA SER A 369 14.48 42.23 61.72
C SER A 369 13.53 41.87 62.87
N SER A 370 13.38 40.58 63.18
CA SER A 370 12.54 40.10 64.28
C SER A 370 13.22 40.22 65.65
N VAL A 371 14.56 40.22 65.69
CA VAL A 371 15.35 40.40 66.94
C VAL A 371 15.48 41.89 67.28
N GLU A 372 15.60 42.77 66.29
CA GLU A 372 15.70 44.22 66.51
C GLU A 372 14.39 44.84 67.03
N LYS A 373 13.22 44.29 66.66
CA LYS A 373 11.92 44.70 67.20
C LYS A 373 11.64 44.23 68.64
N ALA A 374 12.39 43.26 69.15
CA ALA A 374 12.25 42.78 70.53
C ALA A 374 13.13 43.56 71.53
N LEU A 375 14.10 44.34 71.05
CA LEU A 375 15.06 45.06 71.90
C LEU A 375 14.70 46.53 72.18
N ASN A 376 13.67 47.09 71.53
CA ASN A 376 13.21 48.46 71.75
C ASN A 376 11.66 48.52 71.78
N PRO A 377 11.03 48.25 72.93
CA PRO A 377 9.63 48.56 73.14
C PRO A 377 9.48 50.03 73.56
N GLU A 378 8.84 50.84 72.72
CA GLU A 378 8.22 52.11 73.15
C GLU A 378 6.94 51.85 73.95
#